data_AF-A0A2N9NKL6-F1
#
_entry.id   AF-A0A2N9NKL6-F1
#
_cell.length_a   1.000
_cell.length_b   1.000
_cell.length_c   1.000
_cell.angle_alpha   90.00
_cell.angle_beta   90.00
_cell.angle_gamma   90.00
#
_symmetry.space_group_name_H-M   'P 1'
#
loop_
_entity.id
_entity.type
_entity.pdbx_description
1 polymer ?
#
loop_
_entity_poly.entity_id
_entity_poly.type
_entity_poly.pdbx_seq_one_letter_code
_entity_poly.pdbx_strand_id
1 'polypeptide(L)'
;MPGRMLWMENGGRHGAPWNGRNACLGIEDGCMNFDLGLAASCRPNPLSRRGIATCAVFSDKKPFEVRYVQGVARLPSGFDRVRSVQFGDGTATFVSNSGKRVLVKVAHRFVFRDDLSA
;
A
#
# COMPACT_ATOMS: atom_id res chain seq x y z
N MET A 1 -2.54 -0.94 -7.56
CA MET A 1 -2.07 -2.30 -7.89
C MET A 1 -3.14 -3.31 -7.49
N PRO A 2 -3.22 -4.49 -8.13
CA PRO A 2 -4.30 -5.46 -7.87
C PRO A 2 -4.18 -6.22 -6.54
N GLY A 3 -2.97 -6.34 -5.98
CA GLY A 3 -2.71 -7.03 -4.73
C GLY A 3 -1.93 -6.19 -3.73
N ARG A 4 -2.11 -6.50 -2.45
CA ARG A 4 -1.37 -5.95 -1.31
C ARG A 4 -0.88 -7.11 -0.44
N MET A 5 0.42 -7.19 -0.22
CA MET A 5 1.04 -8.11 0.73
C MET A 5 1.38 -7.36 2.02
N LEU A 6 1.04 -7.97 3.15
CA LEU A 6 1.55 -7.58 4.45
C LEU A 6 2.46 -8.71 4.93
N TRP A 7 3.66 -8.37 5.35
CA TRP A 7 4.55 -9.32 6.00
C TRP A 7 5.14 -8.69 7.25
N MET A 8 5.51 -9.53 8.20
CA MET A 8 6.13 -9.11 9.45
C MET A 8 7.39 -9.93 9.64
N GLU A 9 8.47 -9.28 10.03
CA GLU A 9 9.60 -9.96 10.64
C GLU A 9 9.72 -9.51 12.09
N ASN A 10 10.01 -10.48 12.95
CA ASN A 10 10.07 -10.31 14.39
C ASN A 10 11.22 -11.16 14.94
N GLY A 11 12.45 -10.69 14.70
CA GLY A 11 13.68 -11.32 15.19
C GLY A 11 14.06 -12.64 14.51
N GLY A 12 13.41 -13.02 13.41
CA GLY A 12 13.64 -14.30 12.73
C GLY A 12 14.99 -14.39 12.01
N ARG A 13 15.61 -13.26 11.67
CA ARG A 13 16.88 -13.21 10.94
C ARG A 13 18.08 -13.15 11.88
N HIS A 14 18.67 -14.32 12.19
CA HIS A 14 19.80 -14.44 13.12
C HIS A 14 21.17 -14.18 12.51
N GLY A 15 21.32 -14.26 11.18
CA GLY A 15 22.56 -13.92 10.51
C GLY A 15 22.89 -12.43 10.58
N ALA A 16 24.17 -12.08 10.45
CA ALA A 16 24.59 -10.69 10.29
C ALA A 16 23.96 -10.07 9.02
N PRO A 17 23.60 -8.77 9.01
CA PRO A 17 23.74 -7.78 10.09
C PRO A 17 22.57 -7.75 11.09
N TRP A 18 21.56 -8.59 10.89
CA TRP A 18 20.30 -8.51 11.63
C TRP A 18 20.45 -9.03 13.06
N ASN A 19 21.22 -10.10 13.29
CA ASN A 19 21.53 -10.67 14.61
C ASN A 19 20.28 -10.90 15.50
N GLY A 20 19.14 -11.25 14.90
CA GLY A 20 17.85 -11.45 15.58
C GLY A 20 17.20 -10.16 16.11
N ARG A 21 17.72 -8.99 15.74
CA ARG A 21 17.24 -7.68 16.23
C ARG A 21 16.32 -6.95 15.26
N ASN A 22 16.17 -7.45 14.04
CA ASN A 22 15.25 -6.83 13.09
C ASN A 22 13.81 -7.08 13.57
N ALA A 23 12.98 -6.05 13.46
CA ALA A 23 11.55 -6.15 13.63
C ALA A 23 10.93 -5.13 12.70
N CYS A 24 10.13 -5.58 11.74
CA CYS A 24 9.52 -4.69 10.76
C CYS A 24 8.16 -5.20 10.27
N LEU A 25 7.37 -4.25 9.79
CA LEU A 25 6.16 -4.48 9.02
C LEU A 25 6.41 -4.05 7.58
N GLY A 26 6.24 -4.97 6.64
CA GLY A 26 6.22 -4.71 5.22
C GLY A 26 4.80 -4.51 4.71
N ILE A 27 4.62 -3.47 3.88
CA ILE A 27 3.36 -3.19 3.18
C ILE A 27 3.73 -3.03 1.71
N GLU A 28 3.35 -4.01 0.89
CA GLU A 28 3.83 -4.12 -0.49
C GLU A 28 2.66 -4.22 -1.47
N ASP A 29 2.52 -3.21 -2.31
CA ASP A 29 1.57 -3.20 -3.43
C ASP A 29 2.18 -3.87 -4.66
N GLY A 30 1.46 -4.80 -5.29
CA GLY A 30 2.00 -5.56 -6.42
C GLY A 30 0.96 -6.08 -7.40
N CYS A 31 1.42 -6.30 -8.64
CA CYS A 31 0.75 -7.11 -9.65
C CYS A 31 1.53 -8.42 -9.76
N MET A 32 1.20 -9.36 -8.89
CA MET A 32 2.02 -10.56 -8.64
C MET A 32 1.15 -11.74 -8.21
N ASN A 33 1.62 -12.95 -8.49
CA ASN A 33 1.17 -14.17 -7.82
C ASN A 33 2.03 -14.44 -6.57
N PHE A 34 2.26 -13.37 -5.80
CA PHE A 34 3.03 -13.32 -4.57
C PHE A 34 4.39 -14.06 -4.63
N ASP A 35 4.61 -15.00 -3.72
CA ASP A 35 5.86 -15.74 -3.49
C ASP A 35 6.18 -16.77 -4.57
N LEU A 36 5.25 -17.06 -5.48
CA LEU A 36 5.41 -18.06 -6.54
C LEU A 36 6.26 -17.57 -7.73
N GLY A 37 6.67 -16.31 -7.72
CA GLY A 37 7.63 -15.74 -8.67
C GLY A 37 7.06 -15.43 -10.05
N LEU A 38 7.94 -14.98 -10.95
CA LEU A 38 7.57 -14.42 -12.25
C LEU A 38 6.85 -15.44 -13.15
N ALA A 39 7.42 -16.64 -13.33
CA ALA A 39 6.85 -17.63 -14.24
C ALA A 39 5.42 -18.06 -13.85
N ALA A 40 5.15 -18.20 -12.55
CA ALA A 40 3.81 -18.49 -12.05
C ALA A 40 2.87 -17.28 -12.17
N SER A 41 3.41 -16.07 -12.02
CA SER A 41 2.69 -14.80 -12.17
C SER A 41 2.24 -14.54 -13.62
N CYS A 42 3.03 -14.94 -14.61
CA CYS A 42 2.72 -14.76 -16.04
C CYS A 42 1.79 -15.84 -16.63
N ARG A 43 1.59 -16.96 -15.93
CA ARG A 43 0.73 -18.08 -16.40
C ARG A 43 -0.65 -18.01 -15.76
N PRO A 44 -1.68 -18.66 -16.36
CA PRO A 44 -2.98 -18.79 -15.71
C PRO A 44 -2.88 -19.38 -14.31
N ASN A 45 -3.28 -18.59 -13.31
CA ASN A 45 -3.23 -18.95 -11.89
C ASN A 45 -4.60 -18.67 -11.23
N PRO A 46 -4.82 -19.08 -9.96
CA PRO A 46 -6.12 -18.90 -9.31
C PRO A 46 -6.59 -17.44 -9.24
N LEU A 47 -5.67 -16.47 -9.14
CA LEU A 47 -6.01 -15.03 -9.09
C LEU A 47 -6.35 -14.51 -10.48
N SER A 48 -5.55 -14.83 -11.49
CA SER A 48 -5.80 -14.41 -12.87
C SER A 48 -7.08 -15.01 -13.44
N ARG A 49 -7.44 -16.25 -13.06
CA ARG A 49 -8.72 -16.88 -13.38
C ARG A 49 -9.94 -16.18 -12.76
N ARG A 50 -9.73 -15.40 -11.69
CA ARG A 50 -10.74 -14.54 -11.06
C ARG A 50 -10.74 -13.11 -11.62
N GLY A 51 -9.97 -12.84 -12.67
CA GLY A 51 -9.84 -11.51 -13.27
C GLY A 51 -8.87 -10.57 -12.53
N ILE A 52 -8.13 -11.05 -11.53
CA ILE A 52 -7.13 -10.25 -10.82
C ILE A 52 -5.79 -10.40 -11.55
N ALA A 53 -5.29 -9.31 -12.14
CA ALA A 53 -4.02 -9.34 -12.85
C ALA A 53 -2.86 -9.68 -11.89
N THR A 54 -2.03 -10.65 -12.30
CA THR A 54 -0.83 -11.10 -11.58
C THR A 54 0.45 -10.79 -12.33
N CYS A 55 0.37 -10.23 -13.53
CA CYS A 55 1.49 -9.73 -14.31
C CYS A 55 1.02 -8.51 -15.10
N ALA A 56 1.88 -7.50 -15.26
CA ALA A 56 1.63 -6.37 -16.13
C ALA A 56 2.11 -6.67 -17.56
N VAL A 57 1.42 -6.12 -18.55
CA VAL A 57 1.84 -6.12 -19.96
C VAL A 57 2.21 -4.69 -20.33
N PHE A 58 3.44 -4.51 -20.84
CA PHE A 58 3.94 -3.20 -21.27
C PHE A 58 3.77 -3.02 -22.78
N SER A 59 3.63 -1.77 -23.21
CA SER A 59 3.58 -1.38 -24.62
C SER A 59 4.37 -0.10 -24.83
N ASP A 60 4.97 0.03 -26.00
CA ASP A 60 5.54 1.28 -26.53
C ASP A 60 4.50 2.37 -26.81
N LYS A 61 3.23 2.00 -27.04
CA LYS A 61 2.14 2.94 -27.35
C LYS A 61 1.63 3.71 -26.15
N LYS A 62 1.80 3.19 -24.93
CA LYS A 62 1.26 3.79 -23.71
C LYS A 62 2.19 3.55 -22.52
N PRO A 63 2.56 4.61 -21.78
CA PRO A 63 3.34 4.44 -20.56
C PRO A 63 2.57 3.66 -19.51
N PHE A 64 3.29 2.82 -18.76
CA PHE A 64 2.75 2.19 -17.57
C PHE A 64 3.07 3.06 -16.35
N GLU A 65 2.02 3.53 -15.68
CA GLU A 65 2.15 4.44 -14.54
C GLU A 65 1.68 3.77 -13.25
N VAL A 66 2.51 3.84 -12.22
CA VAL A 66 2.17 3.45 -10.86
C VAL A 66 2.30 4.68 -9.98
N ARG A 67 1.16 5.33 -9.70
CA ARG A 67 1.15 6.49 -8.80
C ARG A 67 0.83 6.03 -7.40
N TYR A 68 1.71 6.38 -6.47
CA TYR A 68 1.62 5.91 -5.10
C TYR A 68 2.18 6.97 -4.14
N VAL A 69 1.57 7.06 -2.96
CA VAL A 69 2.02 7.93 -1.87
C VAL A 69 2.00 7.13 -0.58
N GLN A 70 3.10 7.21 0.17
CA GLN A 70 3.18 6.72 1.54
C GLN A 70 3.49 7.89 2.47
N GLY A 71 2.90 7.86 3.65
CA GLY A 71 3.12 8.87 4.66
C GLY A 71 2.94 8.30 6.04
N VAL A 72 3.54 8.98 7.02
CA VAL A 72 3.41 8.67 8.44
C VAL A 72 2.88 9.93 9.12
N ALA A 73 1.88 9.75 9.98
CA ALA A 73 1.27 10.82 10.76
C ALA A 73 1.49 10.56 12.25
N ARG A 74 1.90 11.58 13.01
CA ARG A 74 1.84 11.50 14.47
C ARG A 74 0.38 11.60 14.90
N LEU A 75 -0.08 10.64 15.66
CA LEU A 75 -1.45 10.64 16.19
C LEU A 75 -1.51 11.42 17.51
N PRO A 76 -2.55 12.24 17.74
CA PRO A 76 -2.75 12.87 19.03
C PRO A 76 -3.11 11.83 20.10
N SER A 77 -2.91 12.18 21.39
CA SER A 77 -3.29 11.31 22.50
C SER A 77 -4.78 10.96 22.44
N GLY A 78 -5.10 9.68 22.69
CA GLY A 78 -6.46 9.15 22.62
C GLY A 78 -7.03 9.00 21.22
N PHE A 79 -6.22 9.15 20.15
CA PHE A 79 -6.65 8.78 18.81
C PHE A 79 -6.72 7.25 18.70
N ASP A 80 -7.93 6.73 18.47
CA ASP A 80 -8.19 5.29 18.41
C ASP A 80 -8.09 4.75 16.97
N ARG A 81 -9.15 4.11 16.45
CA ARG A 81 -9.19 3.53 15.11
C ARG A 81 -9.62 4.58 14.10
N VAL A 82 -8.91 4.67 12.97
CA VAL A 82 -9.35 5.47 11.82
C VAL A 82 -10.74 4.99 11.36
N ARG A 83 -11.70 5.91 11.39
CA ARG A 83 -13.07 5.73 10.89
C ARG A 83 -13.19 6.17 9.44
N SER A 84 -12.61 7.33 9.11
CA SER A 84 -12.69 7.93 7.79
C SER A 84 -11.48 8.81 7.48
N VAL A 85 -11.29 9.08 6.19
CA VAL A 85 -10.30 10.03 5.67
C VAL A 85 -11.06 11.09 4.87
N GLN A 86 -10.77 12.36 5.14
CA GLN A 86 -11.36 13.50 4.44
C GLN A 86 -10.25 14.21 3.67
N PHE A 87 -10.32 14.22 2.34
CA PHE A 87 -9.34 14.90 1.51
C PHE A 87 -9.70 16.38 1.33
N GLY A 88 -8.74 17.27 1.58
CA GLY A 88 -8.82 18.70 1.32
C GLY A 88 -7.74 19.13 0.32
N ASP A 89 -7.60 20.42 0.02
CA ASP A 89 -6.54 20.88 -0.89
C ASP A 89 -5.15 20.57 -0.29
N GLY A 90 -4.39 19.70 -0.96
CA GLY A 90 -3.07 19.24 -0.51
C GLY A 90 -3.03 18.54 0.85
N THR A 91 -4.17 18.07 1.37
CA THR A 91 -4.27 17.54 2.74
C THR A 91 -5.19 16.33 2.85
N ALA A 92 -4.97 15.53 3.89
CA ALA A 92 -5.88 14.48 4.33
C ALA A 92 -6.09 14.62 5.84
N THR A 93 -7.35 14.60 6.26
CA THR A 93 -7.74 14.56 7.67
C THR A 93 -8.23 13.17 8.02
N PHE A 94 -7.50 12.47 8.87
CA PHE A 94 -7.93 11.19 9.43
C PHE A 94 -8.82 11.47 10.63
N VAL A 95 -10.00 10.86 10.65
CA VAL A 95 -10.97 10.95 11.74
C VAL A 95 -11.07 9.60 12.42
N SER A 96 -10.92 9.58 13.73
CA SER A 96 -11.01 8.38 14.56
C SER A 96 -12.46 8.06 14.96
N ASN A 97 -12.72 6.88 15.53
CA ASN A 97 -14.05 6.50 16.02
C ASN A 97 -14.51 7.38 17.18
N SER A 98 -13.59 7.75 18.08
CA SER A 98 -13.84 8.70 19.19
C SER A 98 -13.93 10.17 18.75
N GLY A 99 -13.85 10.46 17.44
CA GLY A 99 -13.98 11.81 16.90
C GLY A 99 -12.71 12.66 16.96
N LYS A 100 -11.57 12.12 17.44
CA LYS A 100 -10.25 12.78 17.31
C LYS A 100 -9.87 12.89 15.83
N ARG A 101 -9.15 13.96 15.48
CA ARG A 101 -8.76 14.27 14.11
C ARG A 101 -7.26 14.54 14.02
N VAL A 102 -6.63 14.12 12.93
CA VAL A 102 -5.26 14.51 12.58
C VAL A 102 -5.22 14.93 11.12
N LEU A 103 -4.71 16.13 10.86
CA LEU A 103 -4.51 16.66 9.51
C LEU A 103 -3.06 16.45 9.10
N VAL A 104 -2.85 15.94 7.90
CA VAL A 104 -1.53 15.83 7.28
C VAL A 104 -1.50 16.45 5.90
N LYS A 105 -0.34 16.99 5.53
CA LYS A 105 -0.06 17.38 4.15
C LYS A 105 0.17 16.12 3.32
N VAL A 106 -0.49 16.04 2.16
CA VAL A 106 -0.34 14.92 1.24
C VAL A 106 -0.70 15.37 -0.17
N ALA A 107 0.13 15.00 -1.14
CA ALA A 107 -0.13 15.25 -2.56
C ALA A 107 -1.12 14.20 -3.13
N HIS A 108 -2.29 14.05 -2.52
CA HIS A 108 -3.24 12.97 -2.86
C HIS A 108 -3.76 13.05 -4.31
N ARG A 109 -3.84 14.25 -4.89
CA ARG A 109 -4.16 14.46 -6.32
C ARG A 109 -3.15 13.80 -7.26
N PHE A 110 -1.91 13.54 -6.82
CA PHE A 110 -0.99 12.72 -7.60
C PHE A 110 -1.58 11.32 -7.84
N VAL A 111 -2.18 10.72 -6.83
CA VAL A 111 -2.78 9.38 -6.93
C VAL A 111 -4.16 9.45 -7.60
N PHE A 112 -5.05 10.28 -7.06
CA PHE A 112 -6.47 10.31 -7.40
C PHE A 112 -6.82 11.21 -8.61
N ARG A 113 -5.89 12.08 -9.04
CA ARG A 113 -6.17 13.15 -10.01
C ARG A 113 -7.38 13.98 -9.55
N ASP A 114 -8.42 14.07 -10.37
CA ASP A 114 -9.65 14.82 -10.10
C ASP A 114 -10.76 13.97 -9.44
N ASP A 115 -10.55 12.66 -9.30
CA ASP A 115 -11.54 11.74 -8.76
C ASP A 115 -11.33 11.48 -7.26
N LEU A 116 -12.05 12.25 -6.43
CA LEU A 116 -12.01 12.10 -4.97
C LEU A 116 -13.13 11.19 -4.43
N SER A 117 -13.82 10.41 -5.27
CA SER A 117 -14.99 9.61 -4.87
C SER A 117 -14.69 8.31 -4.10
N ALA A 118 -13.49 8.21 -3.51
CA ALA A 118 -13.05 7.03 -2.75
C ALA A 118 -13.64 6.97 -1.32
#